data_AF-A0A6G0M8R9-F1
#
_entry.id   AF-A0A6G0M8R9-F1
#
_cell.length_a   1.000
_cell.length_b   1.000
_cell.length_c   1.000
_cell.angle_alpha   90.00
_cell.angle_beta   90.00
_cell.angle_gamma   90.00
#
_symmetry.space_group_name_H-M   'P 1'
#
loop_
_entity.id
_entity.type
_entity.pdbx_description
1 polymer ?
#
loop_
_entity_poly.entity_id
_entity_poly.type
_entity_poly.pdbx_seq_one_letter_code
_entity_poly.pdbx_strand_id
1 'polypeptide(L)'
;MKSVYEVDIDPMIQFTISDTTASARKVSKLFEDSQPTDCTMHTLNLCLQYAMGMRENKETVEVFDPKTNSRKREQRYVTVGGVFEEGRDLVKRVRALNNYFSTEQRCKRLEAVQSFYCLPKLAPTLDCDTRVAFTVKFFQRSILNYSAFRGYFQNPEKGDDATVFTKLTMDDWHLMAEMEAIVGSIADLARIEVQRHDLVSSELIVLLKFAADRLYSNVFQVYNLDAPRTTTTTAKSTCAFRSLLRKR
;
A
#
# COMPACT_ATOMS: atom_id res chain seq x y z
N MET A 1 23.06 -22.90 -25.04
CA MET A 1 24.18 -21.97 -25.26
C MET A 1 25.50 -22.72 -25.43
N LYS A 2 25.87 -23.59 -24.49
CA LYS A 2 27.13 -24.35 -24.52
C LYS A 2 27.38 -25.15 -25.81
N SER A 3 26.35 -25.76 -26.40
CA SER A 3 26.49 -26.57 -27.63
C SER A 3 26.48 -25.77 -28.95
N VAL A 4 26.10 -24.50 -28.92
CA VAL A 4 25.93 -23.66 -30.13
C VAL A 4 26.86 -22.44 -30.12
N TYR A 5 27.15 -21.91 -28.95
CA TYR A 5 27.96 -20.70 -28.74
C TYR A 5 29.15 -20.94 -27.81
N GLU A 6 29.34 -22.16 -27.30
CA GLU A 6 30.39 -22.50 -26.32
C GLU A 6 30.39 -21.65 -25.03
N VAL A 7 29.31 -20.92 -24.78
CA VAL A 7 29.10 -20.16 -23.54
C VAL A 7 28.43 -21.03 -22.49
N ASP A 8 29.11 -21.20 -21.36
CA ASP A 8 28.59 -21.79 -20.14
C ASP A 8 28.31 -20.69 -19.11
N ILE A 9 27.03 -20.43 -18.85
CA ILE A 9 26.60 -19.34 -17.95
C ILE A 9 26.49 -19.79 -16.50
N ASP A 10 26.38 -21.10 -16.25
CA ASP A 10 26.16 -21.66 -14.92
C ASP A 10 27.25 -21.22 -13.91
N PRO A 11 28.57 -21.27 -14.22
CA PRO A 11 29.60 -20.80 -13.30
C PRO A 11 29.69 -19.27 -13.19
N MET A 12 29.04 -18.52 -14.08
CA MET A 12 29.04 -17.06 -14.08
C MET A 12 27.94 -16.47 -13.20
N ILE A 13 26.93 -17.27 -12.84
CA ILE A 13 25.78 -16.83 -12.05
C ILE A 13 26.13 -16.87 -10.57
N GLN A 14 26.50 -15.72 -10.01
CA GLN A 14 26.82 -15.59 -8.58
C GLN A 14 25.58 -15.50 -7.68
N PHE A 15 24.50 -14.88 -8.17
CA PHE A 15 23.29 -14.62 -7.40
C PHE A 15 22.04 -14.99 -8.19
N THR A 16 21.11 -15.68 -7.55
CA THR A 16 19.77 -15.92 -8.12
C THR A 16 18.73 -15.15 -7.34
N ILE A 17 18.07 -14.21 -8.01
CA ILE A 17 17.04 -13.36 -7.41
C ILE A 17 15.66 -13.99 -7.66
N SER A 18 14.86 -14.18 -6.61
CA SER A 18 13.50 -14.72 -6.74
C SER A 18 12.52 -14.04 -5.79
N ASP A 19 11.22 -14.18 -6.05
CA ASP A 19 10.19 -13.84 -5.05
C ASP A 19 10.37 -14.66 -3.76
N THR A 20 9.83 -14.17 -2.64
CA THR A 20 9.98 -14.83 -1.33
C THR A 20 9.07 -16.06 -1.15
N THR A 21 8.29 -16.42 -2.17
CA THR A 21 7.36 -17.56 -2.10
C THR A 21 8.11 -18.88 -2.18
N ALA A 22 7.63 -19.91 -1.48
CA ALA A 22 8.27 -21.21 -1.46
C ALA A 22 8.37 -21.87 -2.85
N SER A 23 7.43 -21.58 -3.76
CA SER A 23 7.48 -22.01 -5.16
C SER A 23 8.60 -21.31 -5.94
N ALA A 24 8.78 -20.00 -5.75
CA ALA A 24 9.85 -19.24 -6.42
C ALA A 24 11.24 -19.69 -5.97
N ARG A 25 11.41 -20.07 -4.69
CA ARG A 25 12.68 -20.64 -4.18
C ARG A 25 13.08 -21.96 -4.83
N LYS A 26 12.16 -22.68 -5.48
CA LYS A 26 12.51 -23.88 -6.25
C LYS A 26 13.29 -23.53 -7.52
N VAL A 27 13.07 -22.34 -8.09
CA VAL A 27 13.79 -21.86 -9.29
C VAL A 27 15.25 -21.58 -8.95
N SER A 28 15.56 -21.15 -7.73
CA SER A 28 16.94 -20.96 -7.27
C SER A 28 17.77 -22.25 -7.26
N LYS A 29 17.12 -23.42 -7.23
CA LYS A 29 17.81 -24.73 -7.31
C LYS A 29 18.28 -25.08 -8.71
N LEU A 30 17.89 -24.32 -9.74
CA LEU A 30 18.38 -24.51 -11.11
C LEU A 30 19.86 -24.10 -11.25
N PHE A 31 20.35 -23.23 -10.35
CA PHE A 31 21.74 -22.80 -10.30
C PHE A 31 22.29 -23.09 -8.90
N GLU A 32 22.73 -24.33 -8.68
CA GLU A 32 23.08 -24.88 -7.36
C GLU A 32 24.20 -24.09 -6.66
N ASP A 33 25.14 -23.54 -7.41
CA ASP A 33 26.28 -22.76 -6.90
C ASP A 33 25.96 -21.27 -6.66
N SER A 34 24.81 -20.80 -7.12
CA SER A 34 24.41 -19.39 -6.98
C SER A 34 23.86 -19.10 -5.58
N GLN A 35 24.14 -17.90 -5.06
CA GLN A 35 23.56 -17.45 -3.79
C GLN A 35 22.11 -16.97 -3.99
N PRO A 36 21.11 -17.63 -3.39
CA PRO A 36 19.73 -17.19 -3.50
C PRO A 36 19.51 -15.88 -2.73
N THR A 37 18.95 -14.88 -3.39
CA THR A 37 18.64 -13.58 -2.81
C THR A 37 17.17 -13.25 -3.02
N ASP A 38 16.50 -12.72 -1.99
CA ASP A 38 15.12 -12.29 -2.12
C ASP A 38 15.00 -11.04 -2.99
N CYS A 39 14.00 -11.02 -3.87
CA CYS A 39 13.67 -9.85 -4.69
C CYS A 39 13.28 -8.67 -3.81
N THR A 40 14.06 -7.58 -3.86
CA THR A 40 13.82 -6.39 -3.02
C THR A 40 12.44 -5.79 -3.26
N MET A 41 11.94 -5.79 -4.49
CA MET A 41 10.58 -5.33 -4.81
C MET A 41 9.53 -6.17 -4.06
N HIS A 42 9.72 -7.49 -3.99
CA HIS A 42 8.83 -8.37 -3.25
C HIS A 42 8.90 -8.10 -1.74
N THR A 43 10.11 -7.96 -1.19
CA THR A 43 10.33 -7.66 0.23
C THR A 43 9.69 -6.33 0.64
N LEU A 44 9.86 -5.27 -0.17
CA LEU A 44 9.23 -3.98 0.12
C LEU A 44 7.71 -4.05 0.04
N ASN A 45 7.15 -4.77 -0.94
CA ASN A 45 5.70 -4.99 -0.99
C ASN A 45 5.19 -5.77 0.22
N LEU A 46 5.95 -6.76 0.72
CA LEU A 46 5.60 -7.43 1.98
C LEU A 46 5.62 -6.46 3.16
N CYS A 47 6.65 -5.62 3.28
CA CYS A 47 6.72 -4.59 4.32
C CYS A 47 5.48 -3.68 4.28
N LEU A 48 5.06 -3.25 3.09
CA LEU A 48 3.84 -2.46 2.90
C LEU A 48 2.58 -3.22 3.34
N GLN A 49 2.46 -4.52 3.00
CA GLN A 49 1.31 -5.32 3.41
C GLN A 49 1.21 -5.44 4.94
N TYR A 50 2.32 -5.69 5.63
CA TYR A 50 2.35 -5.75 7.10
C TYR A 50 2.08 -4.39 7.72
N ALA A 51 2.74 -3.33 7.23
CA ALA A 51 2.60 -1.97 7.76
C ALA A 51 1.17 -1.43 7.65
N MET A 52 0.39 -1.93 6.68
CA MET A 52 -1.02 -1.54 6.50
C MET A 52 -2.02 -2.55 7.09
N GLY A 53 -1.56 -3.61 7.76
CA GLY A 53 -2.44 -4.68 8.28
C GLY A 53 -3.10 -5.55 7.20
N MET A 54 -2.65 -5.42 5.94
CA MET A 54 -3.19 -6.19 4.81
C MET A 54 -2.66 -7.63 4.78
N ARG A 55 -1.59 -7.92 5.53
CA ARG A 55 -1.03 -9.26 5.72
C ARG A 55 -0.61 -9.45 7.16
N GLU A 56 -0.75 -10.69 7.62
CA GLU A 56 -0.38 -11.10 8.96
C GLU A 56 0.27 -12.48 8.91
N ASN A 57 1.29 -12.69 9.75
CA ASN A 57 1.89 -14.00 9.94
C ASN A 57 1.03 -14.84 10.89
N LYS A 58 0.79 -16.09 10.50
CA LYS A 58 0.02 -17.05 11.28
C LYS A 58 0.82 -18.33 11.44
N GLU A 59 0.79 -18.90 12.64
CA GLU A 59 1.25 -20.25 12.90
C GLU A 59 0.06 -21.14 13.25
N THR A 60 0.17 -22.43 12.95
CA THR A 60 -0.82 -23.42 13.34
C THR A 60 -0.35 -24.14 14.60
N VAL A 61 -1.10 -24.00 15.68
CA VAL A 61 -0.83 -24.66 16.98
C VAL A 61 -1.88 -25.74 17.25
N GLU A 62 -1.47 -26.83 17.91
CA GLU A 62 -2.40 -27.84 18.41
C GLU A 62 -2.80 -27.48 19.85
N VAL A 63 -4.07 -27.17 20.06
CA VAL A 63 -4.64 -26.86 21.37
C VAL A 63 -5.47 -28.06 21.82
N PHE A 64 -5.17 -28.58 23.00
CA PHE A 64 -5.98 -29.64 23.60
C PHE A 64 -7.25 -29.04 24.20
N ASP A 65 -8.40 -29.54 23.77
CA ASP A 65 -9.70 -29.17 24.32
C ASP A 65 -10.14 -30.23 25.34
N PRO A 66 -10.11 -29.92 26.65
CA PRO A 66 -10.49 -30.86 27.70
C PRO A 66 -11.99 -31.18 27.69
N LYS A 67 -12.84 -30.38 27.05
CA LYS A 67 -14.29 -30.64 26.97
C LYS A 67 -14.63 -31.71 25.93
N THR A 68 -13.85 -31.80 24.86
CA THR A 68 -14.06 -32.75 23.76
C THR A 68 -13.04 -33.89 23.77
N ASN A 69 -12.08 -33.86 24.71
CA ASN A 69 -10.94 -34.78 24.79
C ASN A 69 -10.20 -34.94 23.44
N SER A 70 -10.07 -33.82 22.72
CA SER A 70 -9.54 -33.81 21.36
C SER A 70 -8.51 -32.70 21.15
N ARG A 71 -7.61 -32.88 20.18
CA ARG A 71 -6.68 -31.84 19.76
C ARG A 71 -7.28 -31.07 18.59
N LYS A 72 -7.34 -29.75 18.71
CA LYS A 72 -7.81 -28.85 17.67
C LYS A 72 -6.65 -28.04 17.13
N ARG A 73 -6.59 -27.91 15.80
CA ARG A 73 -5.65 -27.01 15.14
C ARG A 73 -6.22 -25.60 15.16
N GLU A 74 -5.49 -24.67 15.76
CA GLU A 74 -5.87 -23.25 15.83
C GLU A 74 -4.80 -22.39 15.15
N GLN A 75 -5.24 -21.31 14.50
CA GLN A 75 -4.35 -20.34 13.86
C GLN A 75 -4.06 -19.23 14.85
N ARG A 76 -2.78 -19.01 15.16
CA ARG A 76 -2.33 -17.95 16.05
C ARG A 76 -1.56 -16.90 15.25
N TYR A 77 -1.88 -15.63 15.48
CA TYR A 77 -1.12 -14.52 14.90
C TYR A 77 0.25 -14.39 15.57
N VAL A 78 1.30 -14.30 14.76
CA VAL A 78 2.71 -14.20 15.18
C VAL A 78 3.46 -13.09 14.43
N THR A 79 2.73 -12.10 13.93
CA THR A 79 3.33 -10.91 13.31
C THR A 79 4.12 -10.13 14.35
N VAL A 80 5.40 -9.86 14.05
CA VAL A 80 6.25 -9.00 14.87
C VAL A 80 5.67 -7.58 14.87
N GLY A 81 5.48 -7.01 16.06
CA GLY A 81 4.81 -5.70 16.22
C GLY A 81 3.30 -5.80 16.44
N GLY A 82 2.72 -7.00 16.38
CA GLY A 82 1.30 -7.23 16.60
C GLY A 82 0.45 -7.12 15.34
N VAL A 83 -0.83 -7.48 15.48
CA VAL A 83 -1.82 -7.43 14.40
C VAL A 83 -2.31 -6.00 14.25
N PHE A 84 -2.36 -5.48 13.01
CA PHE A 84 -2.85 -4.12 12.75
C PHE A 84 -4.24 -4.12 12.10
N GLU A 85 -5.25 -4.56 12.88
CA GLU A 85 -6.62 -4.71 12.38
C GLU A 85 -7.27 -3.40 11.95
N GLU A 86 -6.93 -2.31 12.64
CA GLU A 86 -7.45 -0.97 12.34
C GLU A 86 -7.07 -0.53 10.91
N GLY A 87 -5.79 -0.68 10.54
CA GLY A 87 -5.31 -0.41 9.17
C GLY A 87 -5.99 -1.30 8.13
N ARG A 88 -6.13 -2.60 8.42
CA ARG A 88 -6.83 -3.57 7.54
C ARG A 88 -8.27 -3.14 7.25
N ASP A 89 -9.00 -2.77 8.29
CA ASP A 89 -10.41 -2.47 8.18
C ASP A 89 -10.64 -1.07 7.60
N LEU A 90 -9.73 -0.12 7.87
CA LEU A 90 -9.66 1.15 7.14
C LEU A 90 -9.49 0.94 5.64
N VAL A 91 -8.51 0.13 5.19
CA VAL A 91 -8.30 -0.17 3.76
C VAL A 91 -9.58 -0.69 3.11
N LYS A 92 -10.31 -1.61 3.78
CA LYS A 92 -11.60 -2.11 3.29
C LYS A 92 -12.66 -1.01 3.16
N ARG A 93 -12.81 -0.15 4.16
CA ARG A 93 -13.79 0.95 4.14
C ARG A 93 -13.48 1.96 3.03
N VAL A 94 -12.22 2.36 2.88
CA VAL A 94 -11.81 3.30 1.82
C VAL A 94 -12.01 2.67 0.44
N ARG A 95 -11.76 1.36 0.27
CA ARG A 95 -12.06 0.62 -0.98
C ARG A 95 -13.55 0.63 -1.30
N ALA A 96 -14.41 0.40 -0.31
CA ALA A 96 -15.85 0.48 -0.50
C ALA A 96 -16.29 1.88 -0.97
N LEU A 97 -15.75 2.94 -0.36
CA LEU A 97 -16.01 4.32 -0.78
C LEU A 97 -15.58 4.59 -2.24
N ASN A 98 -14.38 4.18 -2.65
CA ASN A 98 -13.93 4.42 -4.02
C ASN A 98 -14.71 3.57 -5.03
N ASN A 99 -14.98 2.30 -4.71
CA ASN A 99 -15.76 1.40 -5.56
C ASN A 99 -17.21 1.85 -5.73
N TYR A 100 -17.75 2.61 -4.78
CA TYR A 100 -19.07 3.22 -4.92
C TYR A 100 -19.15 4.12 -6.15
N PHE A 101 -18.07 4.82 -6.51
CA PHE A 101 -17.96 5.66 -7.70
C PHE A 101 -17.46 4.89 -8.94
N SER A 102 -17.61 3.56 -9.00
CA SER A 102 -17.20 2.78 -10.18
C SER A 102 -18.08 3.01 -11.41
N THR A 103 -19.27 3.60 -11.26
CA THR A 103 -20.19 3.85 -12.38
C THR A 103 -19.96 5.21 -13.01
N GLU A 104 -20.14 5.30 -14.34
CA GLU A 104 -19.96 6.54 -15.08
C GLU A 104 -20.87 7.67 -14.56
N GLN A 105 -22.11 7.34 -14.21
CA GLN A 105 -23.07 8.30 -13.64
C GLN A 105 -22.55 8.93 -12.34
N ARG A 106 -22.07 8.12 -11.39
CA ARG A 106 -21.57 8.61 -10.10
C ARG A 106 -20.26 9.38 -10.27
N CYS A 107 -19.38 8.93 -11.18
CA CYS A 107 -18.18 9.66 -11.56
C CYS A 107 -18.49 11.06 -12.10
N LYS A 108 -19.42 11.18 -13.06
CA LYS A 108 -19.82 12.49 -13.62
C LYS A 108 -20.42 13.42 -12.58
N ARG A 109 -21.25 12.87 -11.69
CA ARG A 109 -21.83 13.65 -10.57
C ARG A 109 -20.75 14.13 -9.60
N LEU A 110 -19.78 13.28 -9.26
CA LEU A 110 -18.64 13.70 -8.44
C LEU A 110 -17.81 14.79 -9.14
N GLU A 111 -17.58 14.69 -10.44
CA GLU A 111 -16.89 15.73 -11.23
C GLU A 111 -17.68 17.05 -11.25
N ALA A 112 -19.02 16.99 -11.31
CA ALA A 112 -19.86 18.17 -11.21
C ALA A 112 -19.71 18.85 -9.84
N VAL A 113 -19.66 18.07 -8.75
CA VAL A 113 -19.38 18.59 -7.40
C VAL A 113 -17.98 19.21 -7.34
N GLN A 114 -16.96 18.54 -7.90
CA GLN A 114 -15.61 19.09 -7.97
C GLN A 114 -15.59 20.44 -8.72
N SER A 115 -16.29 20.51 -9.84
CA SER A 115 -16.39 21.74 -10.65
C SER A 115 -17.10 22.86 -9.88
N PHE A 116 -18.20 22.54 -9.20
CA PHE A 116 -18.98 23.50 -8.41
C PHE A 116 -18.14 24.15 -7.30
N TYR A 117 -17.33 23.36 -6.59
CA TYR A 117 -16.47 23.87 -5.52
C TYR A 117 -15.07 24.33 -5.99
N CYS A 118 -14.82 24.41 -7.31
CA CYS A 118 -13.50 24.74 -7.88
C CYS A 118 -12.36 23.82 -7.37
N LEU A 119 -12.70 22.56 -7.08
CA LEU A 119 -11.78 21.53 -6.64
C LEU A 119 -11.07 20.86 -7.82
N PRO A 120 -9.95 20.16 -7.58
CA PRO A 120 -9.35 19.27 -8.57
C PRO A 120 -10.34 18.27 -9.15
N LYS A 121 -10.37 18.19 -10.48
CA LYS A 121 -11.09 17.13 -11.20
C LYS A 121 -10.30 15.83 -11.11
N LEU A 122 -10.60 15.02 -10.09
CA LEU A 122 -9.88 13.79 -9.81
C LEU A 122 -10.86 12.63 -9.65
N ALA A 123 -10.87 11.72 -10.63
CA ALA A 123 -11.60 10.48 -10.49
C ALA A 123 -11.07 9.66 -9.30
N PRO A 124 -11.95 8.98 -8.54
CA PRO A 124 -11.55 7.98 -7.57
C PRO A 124 -10.66 6.92 -8.23
N THR A 125 -9.64 6.48 -7.51
CA THR A 125 -8.76 5.42 -8.00
C THR A 125 -9.39 4.10 -7.58
N LEU A 126 -9.74 3.25 -8.53
CA LEU A 126 -10.05 1.85 -8.23
C LEU A 126 -8.74 1.13 -7.93
N ASP A 127 -8.67 0.47 -6.78
CA ASP A 127 -7.50 -0.31 -6.41
C ASP A 127 -7.35 -1.47 -7.40
N CYS A 128 -6.21 -1.57 -8.08
CA CYS A 128 -5.91 -2.73 -8.91
C CYS A 128 -5.15 -3.73 -8.05
N ASP A 129 -5.79 -4.86 -7.75
CA ASP A 129 -5.38 -5.87 -6.74
C ASP A 129 -3.93 -6.39 -6.85
N THR A 130 -3.23 -6.11 -7.95
CA THR A 130 -1.91 -6.70 -8.26
C THR A 130 -0.72 -5.96 -7.65
N ARG A 131 -0.85 -4.72 -7.17
CA ARG A 131 0.31 -3.94 -6.67
C ARG A 131 0.02 -3.28 -5.33
N VAL A 132 0.53 -3.87 -4.25
CA VAL A 132 0.36 -3.37 -2.86
C VAL A 132 0.83 -1.91 -2.72
N ALA A 133 1.94 -1.53 -3.36
CA ALA A 133 2.42 -0.15 -3.37
C ALA A 133 1.42 0.86 -3.98
N PHE A 134 0.39 0.38 -4.68
CA PHE A 134 -0.67 1.21 -5.22
C PHE A 134 -1.69 1.66 -4.15
N THR A 135 -1.81 0.94 -3.03
CA THR A 135 -2.66 1.34 -1.89
C THR A 135 -2.30 2.73 -1.36
N VAL A 136 -1.02 3.14 -1.43
CA VAL A 136 -0.61 4.51 -1.07
C VAL A 136 -1.15 5.54 -2.03
N LYS A 137 -1.08 5.31 -3.35
CA LYS A 137 -1.69 6.21 -4.34
C LYS A 137 -3.20 6.28 -4.19
N PHE A 138 -3.79 5.16 -3.80
CA PHE A 138 -5.20 5.06 -3.49
C PHE A 138 -5.59 5.91 -2.28
N PHE A 139 -4.79 5.90 -1.20
CA PHE A 139 -4.95 6.83 -0.06
C PHE A 139 -4.79 8.29 -0.49
N GLN A 140 -3.71 8.62 -1.20
CA GLN A 140 -3.47 9.98 -1.70
C GLN A 140 -4.66 10.51 -2.50
N ARG A 141 -5.21 9.70 -3.41
CA ARG A 141 -6.39 10.09 -4.20
C ARG A 141 -7.62 10.30 -3.34
N SER A 142 -7.86 9.39 -2.39
CA SER A 142 -9.02 9.46 -1.49
C SER A 142 -8.97 10.71 -0.61
N ILE A 143 -7.80 11.00 -0.04
CA ILE A 143 -7.53 12.20 0.77
C ILE A 143 -7.78 13.48 -0.05
N LEU A 144 -7.26 13.56 -1.28
CA LEU A 144 -7.47 14.72 -2.15
C LEU A 144 -8.94 14.93 -2.53
N ASN A 145 -9.71 13.84 -2.62
CA ASN A 145 -11.13 13.88 -2.91
C ASN A 145 -12.02 14.07 -1.67
N TYR A 146 -11.46 14.15 -0.46
CA TYR A 146 -12.24 14.26 0.78
C TYR A 146 -13.32 15.36 0.72
N SER A 147 -12.94 16.58 0.32
CA SER A 147 -13.89 17.71 0.22
C SER A 147 -14.98 17.47 -0.83
N ALA A 148 -14.62 16.82 -1.94
CA ALA A 148 -15.59 16.49 -2.99
C ALA A 148 -16.55 15.38 -2.53
N PHE A 149 -16.06 14.35 -1.83
CA PHE A 149 -16.93 13.32 -1.23
C PHE A 149 -17.88 13.93 -0.21
N ARG A 150 -17.39 14.80 0.66
CA ARG A 150 -18.23 15.53 1.62
C ARG A 150 -19.32 16.32 0.91
N GLY A 151 -18.99 17.07 -0.14
CA GLY A 151 -19.97 17.81 -0.94
C GLY A 151 -20.98 16.92 -1.67
N TYR A 152 -20.54 15.78 -2.20
CA TYR A 152 -21.40 14.80 -2.88
C TYR A 152 -22.47 14.23 -1.93
N PHE A 153 -22.07 13.80 -0.74
CA PHE A 153 -22.97 13.17 0.22
C PHE A 153 -23.76 14.15 1.09
N GLN A 154 -23.51 15.46 1.00
CA GLN A 154 -24.36 16.49 1.61
C GLN A 154 -25.75 16.56 0.94
N ASN A 155 -25.84 16.24 -0.36
CA ASN A 155 -27.09 16.26 -1.12
C ASN A 155 -27.22 14.94 -1.92
N PRO A 156 -27.50 13.80 -1.25
CA PRO A 156 -27.59 12.51 -1.92
C PRO A 156 -28.84 12.44 -2.82
N GLU A 157 -28.69 11.86 -4.01
CA GLU A 157 -29.82 11.54 -4.88
C GLU A 157 -30.47 10.21 -4.47
N LYS A 158 -31.68 9.95 -5.00
CA LYS A 158 -32.39 8.69 -4.78
C LYS A 158 -31.54 7.52 -5.28
N GLY A 159 -31.26 6.57 -4.38
CA GLY A 159 -30.41 5.40 -4.68
C GLY A 159 -28.94 5.59 -4.32
N ASP A 160 -28.55 6.75 -3.79
CA ASP A 160 -27.24 6.90 -3.18
C ASP A 160 -27.18 6.23 -1.81
N ASP A 161 -26.07 5.52 -1.56
CA ASP A 161 -25.79 4.91 -0.26
C ASP A 161 -24.75 5.78 0.46
N ALA A 162 -25.22 6.73 1.27
CA ALA A 162 -24.34 7.59 2.05
C ALA A 162 -23.54 6.82 3.12
N THR A 163 -23.92 5.57 3.44
CA THR A 163 -23.24 4.78 4.47
C THR A 163 -21.80 4.43 4.09
N VAL A 164 -21.47 4.39 2.79
CA VAL A 164 -20.09 4.16 2.32
C VAL A 164 -19.14 5.29 2.74
N PHE A 165 -19.66 6.51 2.94
CA PHE A 165 -18.90 7.65 3.42
C PHE A 165 -19.00 7.81 4.93
N THR A 166 -20.19 7.69 5.52
CA THR A 166 -20.38 7.89 6.97
C THR A 166 -19.76 6.78 7.84
N LYS A 167 -19.47 5.60 7.27
CA LYS A 167 -18.66 4.56 7.92
C LYS A 167 -17.20 4.96 8.15
N LEU A 168 -16.69 5.98 7.45
CA LEU A 168 -15.36 6.53 7.67
C LEU A 168 -15.46 7.69 8.66
N THR A 169 -15.01 7.47 9.88
CA THR A 169 -14.95 8.52 10.91
C THR A 169 -13.85 9.54 10.58
N MET A 170 -13.84 10.68 11.26
CA MET A 170 -12.73 11.63 11.08
C MET A 170 -11.38 11.02 11.48
N ASP A 171 -11.36 10.15 12.49
CA ASP A 171 -10.17 9.41 12.90
C ASP A 171 -9.70 8.44 11.80
N ASP A 172 -10.61 7.80 11.07
CA ASP A 172 -10.26 6.99 9.89
C ASP A 172 -9.56 7.82 8.80
N TRP A 173 -10.04 9.06 8.56
CA TRP A 173 -9.42 9.96 7.58
C TRP A 173 -8.03 10.41 8.03
N HIS A 174 -7.84 10.71 9.32
CA HIS A 174 -6.53 11.04 9.88
C HIS A 174 -5.59 9.83 9.82
N LEU A 175 -6.04 8.66 10.24
CA LEU A 175 -5.27 7.42 10.17
C LEU A 175 -4.82 7.11 8.75
N MET A 176 -5.69 7.30 7.75
CA MET A 176 -5.33 7.14 6.34
C MET A 176 -4.21 8.11 5.92
N ALA A 177 -4.27 9.38 6.37
CA ALA A 177 -3.25 10.37 6.08
C ALA A 177 -1.91 10.04 6.78
N GLU A 178 -1.96 9.52 8.01
CA GLU A 178 -0.79 9.08 8.76
C GLU A 178 -0.13 7.86 8.12
N MET A 179 -0.93 6.84 7.79
CA MET A 179 -0.45 5.64 7.09
C MET A 179 0.21 6.03 5.77
N GLU A 180 -0.42 6.89 4.96
CA GLU A 180 0.17 7.40 3.72
C GLU A 180 1.52 8.05 3.95
N ALA A 181 1.66 8.89 4.98
CA ALA A 181 2.90 9.60 5.27
C ALA A 181 4.03 8.67 5.72
N ILE A 182 3.71 7.61 6.47
CA ILE A 182 4.67 6.63 6.96
C ILE A 182 5.12 5.71 5.82
N VAL A 183 4.18 5.10 5.10
CA VAL A 183 4.49 4.08 4.10
C VAL A 183 4.80 4.64 2.71
N GLY A 184 4.59 5.95 2.50
CA GLY A 184 4.73 6.58 1.19
C GLY A 184 6.13 6.45 0.59
N SER A 185 7.18 6.64 1.39
CA SER A 185 8.57 6.50 0.92
C SER A 185 8.90 5.06 0.50
N ILE A 186 8.41 4.06 1.24
CA ILE A 186 8.56 2.64 0.88
C ILE A 186 7.80 2.32 -0.41
N ALA A 187 6.58 2.87 -0.56
CA ALA A 187 5.76 2.64 -1.74
C ALA A 187 6.36 3.24 -3.01
N ASP A 188 6.96 4.43 -2.93
CA ASP A 188 7.67 5.02 -4.08
C ASP A 188 8.95 4.25 -4.40
N LEU A 189 9.71 3.80 -3.40
CA LEU A 189 10.87 2.93 -3.58
C LEU A 189 10.47 1.62 -4.31
N ALA A 190 9.40 0.95 -3.85
CA ALA A 190 8.93 -0.32 -4.42
C ALA A 190 8.36 -0.18 -5.84
N ARG A 191 7.79 0.98 -6.17
CA ARG A 191 7.08 1.24 -7.43
C ARG A 191 7.94 1.89 -8.51
N ILE A 192 8.89 2.74 -8.12
CA ILE A 192 9.70 3.53 -9.05
C ILE A 192 11.12 3.00 -9.00
N GLU A 193 11.78 3.15 -7.86
CA GLU A 193 13.24 3.09 -7.80
C GLU A 193 13.75 1.66 -7.99
N VAL A 194 13.21 0.67 -7.27
CA VAL A 194 13.67 -0.73 -7.36
C VAL A 194 13.36 -1.36 -8.72
N GLN A 195 12.51 -0.73 -9.53
CA GLN A 195 12.14 -1.20 -10.87
C GLN A 195 12.93 -0.50 -11.98
N ARG A 196 13.86 0.41 -11.64
CA ARG A 196 14.72 1.08 -12.62
C ARG A 196 15.68 0.09 -13.27
N HIS A 197 15.69 0.08 -14.60
CA HIS A 197 16.52 -0.82 -15.41
C HIS A 197 18.04 -0.60 -15.22
N ASP A 198 18.43 0.62 -14.85
CA ASP A 198 19.80 1.09 -14.65
C ASP A 198 20.23 1.05 -13.18
N LEU A 199 19.37 0.55 -12.27
CA LEU A 199 19.66 0.52 -10.85
C LEU A 199 20.80 -0.45 -10.54
N VAL A 200 21.85 0.08 -9.91
CA VAL A 200 22.96 -0.71 -9.39
C VAL A 200 22.78 -1.04 -7.91
N SER A 201 23.35 -2.16 -7.45
CA SER A 201 23.19 -2.64 -6.07
C SER A 201 23.67 -1.64 -5.01
N SER A 202 24.72 -0.87 -5.30
CA SER A 202 25.22 0.17 -4.39
C SER A 202 24.22 1.31 -4.19
N GLU A 203 23.56 1.75 -5.26
CA GLU A 203 22.50 2.76 -5.21
C GLU A 203 21.29 2.23 -4.43
N LEU A 204 20.90 0.97 -4.66
CA LEU A 204 19.82 0.32 -3.93
C LEU A 204 20.04 0.34 -2.40
N ILE A 205 21.26 0.06 -1.94
CA ILE A 205 21.60 0.09 -0.51
C ILE A 205 21.38 1.48 0.08
N VAL A 206 21.79 2.53 -0.64
CA VAL A 206 21.60 3.92 -0.20
C VAL A 206 20.11 4.26 -0.10
N LEU A 207 19.31 3.86 -1.11
CA LEU A 207 17.87 4.11 -1.12
C LEU A 207 17.15 3.37 0.02
N LEU A 208 17.51 2.10 0.28
CA LEU A 208 16.97 1.33 1.40
C LEU A 208 17.33 1.98 2.74
N LYS A 209 18.57 2.45 2.91
CA LYS A 209 19.00 3.16 4.12
C LYS A 209 18.22 4.45 4.32
N PHE A 210 18.03 5.23 3.26
CA PHE A 210 17.22 6.46 3.31
C PHE A 210 15.77 6.16 3.70
N ALA A 211 15.14 5.14 3.13
CA ALA A 211 13.79 4.74 3.50
C ALA A 211 13.71 4.30 4.97
N ALA A 212 14.69 3.52 5.46
CA ALA A 212 14.78 3.12 6.85
C ALA A 212 14.91 4.34 7.79
N ASP A 213 15.81 5.27 7.49
CA ASP A 213 16.02 6.48 8.30
C ASP A 213 14.75 7.35 8.35
N ARG A 214 13.99 7.43 7.26
CA ARG A 214 12.67 8.09 7.26
C ARG A 214 11.66 7.38 8.16
N LEU A 215 11.65 6.05 8.19
CA LEU A 215 10.77 5.30 9.09
C LEU A 215 11.15 5.52 10.57
N TYR A 216 12.43 5.67 10.87
CA TYR A 216 12.92 5.99 12.20
C TYR A 216 12.79 7.48 12.57
N SER A 217 12.36 8.33 11.63
CA SER A 217 12.03 9.71 11.93
C SER A 217 10.94 9.80 13.00
N ASN A 218 11.03 10.84 13.83
CA ASN A 218 9.98 11.24 14.76
C ASN A 218 9.01 12.25 14.13
N VAL A 219 9.26 12.67 12.90
CA VAL A 219 8.49 13.72 12.21
C VAL A 219 8.09 13.26 10.81
N PHE A 220 6.81 13.37 10.51
CA PHE A 220 6.22 13.03 9.21
C PHE A 220 5.43 14.21 8.65
N GLN A 221 5.43 14.33 7.32
CA GLN A 221 4.59 15.29 6.63
C GLN A 221 3.28 14.60 6.24
N VAL A 222 2.19 14.93 6.92
CA VAL A 222 0.87 14.29 6.77
C VAL A 222 -0.06 15.21 6.01
N TYR A 223 -0.93 14.68 5.15
CA TYR A 223 -1.92 15.52 4.46
C TYR A 223 -2.83 16.23 5.45
N ASN A 224 -3.02 17.53 5.24
CA ASN A 224 -4.07 18.30 5.87
C ASN A 224 -5.36 18.17 5.05
N LEU A 225 -6.38 17.54 5.64
CA LEU A 225 -7.66 17.25 5.00
C LEU A 225 -8.45 18.52 4.69
N ASP A 226 -8.30 19.56 5.51
CA ASP A 226 -9.01 20.84 5.45
C ASP A 226 -8.25 21.92 4.67
N ALA A 227 -7.03 21.63 4.22
CA ALA A 227 -6.27 22.60 3.44
C ALA A 227 -6.99 22.97 2.13
N PRO A 228 -7.05 24.26 1.76
CA PRO A 228 -7.79 24.72 0.60
C PRO A 228 -7.18 24.12 -0.67
N ARG A 229 -8.00 23.44 -1.48
CA ARG A 229 -7.58 22.86 -2.76
C ARG A 229 -8.10 23.71 -3.91
N THR A 230 -7.30 23.85 -4.96
CA THR A 230 -7.69 24.57 -6.17
C THR A 230 -7.67 23.62 -7.37
N THR A 231 -8.21 24.04 -8.51
CA THR A 231 -8.21 23.24 -9.74
C THR A 231 -6.82 22.79 -10.20
N THR A 232 -5.75 23.48 -9.79
CA THR A 232 -4.36 23.12 -10.09
C THR A 232 -3.74 22.12 -9.10
N THR A 233 -4.42 21.79 -7.99
CA THR A 233 -3.89 20.84 -7.00
C THR A 233 -3.85 19.43 -7.60
N THR A 234 -2.65 18.84 -7.65
CA THR A 234 -2.40 17.46 -8.07
C THR A 234 -1.78 16.66 -6.93
N ALA A 235 -1.71 15.33 -7.08
CA ALA A 235 -0.98 14.46 -6.15
C ALA A 235 0.53 14.76 -6.04
N LYS A 236 1.10 15.48 -7.03
CA LYS A 236 2.52 15.87 -7.04
C LYS A 236 2.79 17.23 -6.40
N SER A 237 1.79 18.12 -6.35
CA SER A 237 1.93 19.48 -5.79
C SER A 237 1.64 19.53 -4.28
N THR A 238 1.91 18.45 -3.56
CA THR A 238 1.31 18.17 -2.24
C THR A 238 2.07 18.70 -1.05
N CYS A 239 3.28 19.24 -1.25
CA CYS A 239 4.09 19.80 -0.18
C CYS A 239 3.37 20.95 0.56
N ALA A 240 2.59 21.77 -0.15
CA ALA A 240 1.81 22.88 0.41
C ALA A 240 0.58 22.43 1.24
N PHE A 241 0.19 21.16 1.14
CA PHE A 241 -1.01 20.60 1.79
C PHE A 241 -0.66 19.61 2.89
N ARG A 242 0.58 19.61 3.38
CA ARG A 242 1.03 18.73 4.46
C ARG A 242 1.35 19.50 5.73
N SER A 243 0.96 18.96 6.87
CA SER A 243 1.32 19.42 8.21
C SER A 243 2.37 18.48 8.83
N LEU A 244 3.13 19.00 9.79
CA LEU A 244 4.09 18.19 10.55
C LEU A 244 3.37 17.43 11.65
N LEU A 245 3.44 16.11 11.61
CA LEU A 245 3.02 15.22 12.69
C LEU A 245 4.26 14.68 13.41
N ARG A 246 4.26 14.75 14.75
CA ARG A 246 5.26 14.08 15.59
C ARG A 246 4.71 12.74 16.06
N LYS A 247 5.52 11.68 15.97
CA LYS A 247 5.20 10.40 16.60
C LYS A 247 4.98 10.60 18.10
N ARG A 248 3.91 10.02 18.62
CA ARG A 248 3.59 9.98 20.05
C ARG A 248 4.50 9.00 20.77
#